data_AF-A0A350PKB5-F1
#
_entry.id   AF-A0A350PKB5-F1
#
_cell.length_a   1.000
_cell.length_b   1.000
_cell.length_c   1.000
_cell.angle_alpha   90.00
_cell.angle_beta   90.00
_cell.angle_gamma   90.00
#
_symmetry.space_group_name_H-M   'P 1'
#
loop_
_entity.id
_entity.type
_entity.pdbx_description
1 polymer ?
#
loop_
_entity_poly.entity_id
_entity_poly.type
_entity_poly.pdbx_seq_one_letter_code
_entity_poly.pdbx_strand_id
1 'polypeptide(L)'
;NSSAINELLFEFPRNSNREYIYFMSVHFGTEVQAQNSSDVLQIVNVASYKTNRDGSQNWSLNPIEGYSRDDSKEIARSDRGPSSPLGNTWPNTWPDKFEDGGDGWAGSWNGFFGRDQFNADLEFYYKAGDDNYNRYSNSGAFRPDDTDPTRGGLGIVMDTRILAWSQILINSVHFNIFEITNDGSYDYPRMSFGLWI
;
A
#
# COMPACT_ATOMS: atom_id res chain seq x y z
N ASN A 1 -27.75 2.02 -8.09
CA ASN A 1 -27.02 0.74 -8.27
C ASN A 1 -25.56 1.03 -8.59
N SER A 2 -24.72 1.31 -7.59
CA SER A 2 -23.26 1.34 -7.76
C SER A 2 -22.68 0.02 -7.23
N SER A 3 -22.82 -1.02 -8.04
CA SER A 3 -22.38 -2.39 -7.73
C SER A 3 -21.01 -2.69 -8.33
N ALA A 4 -20.04 -1.80 -8.16
CA ALA A 4 -18.67 -2.08 -8.52
C ALA A 4 -17.80 -1.68 -7.35
N ILE A 5 -17.74 -2.57 -6.35
CA ILE A 5 -16.52 -2.64 -5.55
C ILE A 5 -15.49 -3.13 -6.57
N ASN A 6 -14.47 -2.32 -6.86
CA ASN A 6 -13.34 -2.71 -7.71
C ASN A 6 -12.50 -3.72 -6.91
N GLU A 7 -13.04 -4.91 -6.72
CA GLU A 7 -12.37 -6.02 -6.04
C GLU A 7 -11.42 -6.66 -7.03
N LEU A 8 -10.16 -6.78 -6.62
CA LEU A 8 -9.19 -7.57 -7.35
C LEU A 8 -9.44 -9.04 -7.01
N LEU A 9 -10.13 -9.75 -7.90
CA LEU A 9 -10.30 -11.20 -7.78
C LEU A 9 -8.95 -11.88 -7.98
N PHE A 10 -8.49 -12.57 -6.95
CA PHE A 10 -7.22 -13.27 -6.95
C PHE A 10 -7.44 -14.74 -7.36
N GLU A 11 -7.21 -15.05 -8.64
CA GLU A 11 -7.28 -16.41 -9.17
C GLU A 11 -6.02 -17.21 -8.85
N PHE A 12 -6.18 -18.42 -8.30
CA PHE A 12 -5.08 -19.31 -7.98
C PHE A 12 -5.47 -20.80 -7.90
N PRO A 13 -4.62 -21.78 -8.28
CA PRO A 13 -3.42 -21.64 -9.10
C PRO A 13 -3.70 -20.91 -10.40
N ARG A 14 -2.68 -20.33 -11.04
CA ARG A 14 -2.85 -19.62 -12.31
C ARG A 14 -3.60 -20.51 -13.31
N ASN A 15 -4.64 -19.99 -13.94
CA ASN A 15 -5.52 -20.69 -14.88
C ASN A 15 -6.32 -21.86 -14.26
N SER A 16 -6.60 -21.82 -12.96
CA SER A 16 -7.46 -22.81 -12.29
C SER A 16 -8.91 -22.36 -12.11
N ASN A 17 -9.20 -21.08 -12.34
CA ASN A 17 -10.48 -20.43 -12.10
C ASN A 17 -10.99 -20.60 -10.65
N ARG A 18 -10.08 -20.70 -9.68
CA ARG A 18 -10.39 -20.76 -8.25
C ARG A 18 -9.93 -19.49 -7.56
N GLU A 19 -10.76 -18.98 -6.65
CA GLU A 19 -10.48 -17.76 -5.88
C GLU A 19 -10.31 -18.16 -4.41
N TYR A 20 -9.18 -17.79 -3.81
CA TYR A 20 -8.82 -18.28 -2.47
C TYR A 20 -8.73 -17.17 -1.40
N ILE A 21 -8.48 -15.93 -1.80
CA ILE A 21 -8.41 -14.78 -0.91
C ILE A 21 -9.24 -13.67 -1.53
N TYR A 22 -10.23 -13.21 -0.78
CA TYR A 22 -11.14 -12.15 -1.21
C TYR A 22 -10.74 -10.79 -0.67
N PHE A 23 -10.27 -10.74 0.59
CA PHE A 23 -9.85 -9.51 1.23
C PHE A 23 -8.77 -9.78 2.29
N MET A 24 -7.64 -9.06 2.22
CA MET A 24 -6.72 -8.96 3.34
C MET A 24 -6.44 -7.50 3.59
N SER A 25 -6.43 -7.11 4.86
CA SER A 25 -6.10 -5.73 5.16
C SER A 25 -5.51 -5.50 6.55
N VAL A 26 -4.51 -4.64 6.54
CA VAL A 26 -3.76 -4.21 7.72
C VAL A 26 -4.53 -3.10 8.42
N HIS A 27 -4.67 -3.27 9.72
CA HIS A 27 -5.15 -2.27 10.66
C HIS A 27 -3.99 -1.91 11.58
N PHE A 28 -3.85 -0.62 11.88
CA PHE A 28 -2.88 -0.18 12.86
C PHE A 28 -3.40 1.02 13.64
N GLY A 29 -2.90 1.16 14.86
CA GLY A 29 -3.27 2.29 15.68
C GLY A 29 -2.27 2.53 16.80
N THR A 30 -2.23 3.78 17.23
CA THR A 30 -1.38 4.26 18.30
C THR A 30 -2.07 5.38 19.06
N GLU A 31 -1.49 5.74 20.19
CA GLU A 31 -1.82 6.96 20.91
C GLU A 31 -0.71 7.99 20.70
N VAL A 32 -1.10 9.24 20.48
CA VAL A 32 -0.17 10.36 20.30
C VAL A 32 -0.54 11.51 21.22
N GLN A 33 0.46 12.25 21.69
CA GLN A 33 0.24 13.49 22.42
C GLN A 33 -0.25 14.57 21.46
N ALA A 34 -1.35 15.25 21.77
CA ALA A 34 -1.78 16.40 20.99
C ALA A 34 -0.71 17.50 21.03
N GLN A 35 -0.46 18.13 19.89
CA GLN A 35 0.52 19.22 19.74
C GLN A 35 -0.03 20.58 20.21
N ASN A 36 -1.36 20.71 20.30
CA ASN A 36 -2.04 21.95 20.71
C ASN A 36 -2.71 21.87 22.09
N SER A 37 -2.69 20.71 22.75
CA SER A 37 -3.29 20.51 24.07
C SER A 37 -2.54 19.43 24.87
N SER A 38 -2.94 19.21 26.12
CA SER A 38 -2.42 18.12 26.95
C SER A 38 -3.16 16.79 26.75
N ASP A 39 -4.04 16.71 25.75
CA ASP A 39 -4.84 15.51 25.50
C ASP A 39 -4.03 14.41 24.80
N VAL A 40 -4.43 13.16 25.04
CA VAL A 40 -3.92 11.99 24.31
C VAL A 40 -4.94 11.62 23.24
N LEU A 41 -4.50 11.55 21.98
CA LEU A 41 -5.32 11.22 20.82
C LEU A 41 -5.10 9.76 20.43
N GLN A 42 -6.18 8.99 20.25
CA GLN A 42 -6.10 7.64 19.69
C GLN A 42 -6.36 7.70 18.18
N ILE A 43 -5.34 7.36 17.40
CA ILE A 43 -5.40 7.37 15.94
C ILE A 43 -5.38 5.93 15.46
N VAL A 44 -6.45 5.55 14.76
CA VAL A 44 -6.63 4.20 14.22
C VAL A 44 -6.85 4.29 12.72
N ASN A 45 -6.05 3.52 11.97
CA ASN A 45 -6.24 3.27 10.55
C ASN A 45 -6.84 1.90 10.34
N VAL A 46 -7.81 1.88 9.44
CA VAL A 46 -8.57 0.68 9.10
C VAL A 46 -8.54 0.47 7.60
N ALA A 47 -8.81 -0.77 7.22
CA ALA A 47 -8.72 -1.27 5.87
C ALA A 47 -9.42 -0.45 4.79
N SER A 48 -10.66 -0.06 5.06
CA SER A 48 -11.55 0.55 4.08
C SER A 48 -12.71 1.25 4.79
N TYR A 49 -13.49 2.00 4.02
CA TYR A 49 -14.74 2.68 4.44
C TYR A 49 -14.59 3.76 5.51
N LYS A 50 -13.36 4.12 5.88
CA LYS A 50 -13.13 5.27 6.75
C LYS A 50 -13.18 6.53 5.90
N THR A 51 -14.11 7.43 6.23
CA THR A 51 -14.27 8.71 5.54
C THR A 51 -14.38 9.84 6.54
N ASN A 52 -14.25 11.07 6.05
CA ASN A 52 -14.68 12.24 6.81
C ASN A 52 -16.20 12.23 7.07
N ARG A 53 -16.66 13.17 7.91
CA ARG A 53 -18.04 13.21 8.40
C ARG A 53 -19.10 13.31 7.30
N ASP A 54 -18.79 14.00 6.20
CA ASP A 54 -19.72 14.19 5.07
C ASP A 54 -19.51 13.16 3.94
N GLY A 55 -18.51 12.29 4.06
CA GLY A 55 -18.20 11.24 3.09
C GLY A 55 -17.44 11.72 1.85
N SER A 56 -17.07 13.00 1.75
CA SER A 56 -16.35 13.55 0.59
C SER A 56 -14.87 13.17 0.53
N GLN A 57 -14.27 12.75 1.64
CA GLN A 57 -12.85 12.40 1.71
C GLN A 57 -12.66 10.98 2.24
N ASN A 58 -11.80 10.21 1.55
CA ASN A 58 -11.35 8.90 2.00
C ASN A 58 -10.21 9.05 3.03
N TRP A 59 -10.39 8.46 4.21
CA TRP A 59 -9.47 8.44 5.34
C TRP A 59 -8.94 7.02 5.65
N SER A 60 -9.06 6.11 4.68
CA SER A 60 -8.43 4.80 4.67
C SER A 60 -7.00 4.92 4.13
N LEU A 61 -6.31 3.80 3.95
CA LEU A 61 -5.03 3.80 3.24
C LEU A 61 -5.26 4.11 1.75
N ASN A 62 -4.54 5.09 1.24
CA ASN A 62 -4.61 5.52 -0.15
C ASN A 62 -3.33 5.14 -0.90
N PRO A 63 -3.39 4.84 -2.21
CA PRO A 63 -2.20 4.57 -3.00
C PRO A 63 -1.20 5.73 -2.90
N ILE A 64 0.07 5.41 -2.73
CA ILE A 64 1.14 6.40 -2.83
C ILE A 64 1.41 6.67 -4.31
N GLU A 65 1.46 7.95 -4.67
CA GLU A 65 1.72 8.40 -6.03
C GLU A 65 3.05 7.83 -6.57
N GLY A 66 3.06 7.44 -7.84
CA GLY A 66 4.23 6.86 -8.49
C GLY A 66 4.43 5.36 -8.32
N TYR A 67 3.63 4.67 -7.50
CA TYR A 67 3.67 3.20 -7.38
C TYR A 67 2.60 2.47 -8.19
N SER A 68 1.71 3.22 -8.83
CA SER A 68 0.73 2.74 -9.80
C SER A 68 0.89 3.48 -11.11
N ARG A 69 0.52 2.83 -12.21
CA ARG A 69 0.47 3.48 -13.52
C ARG A 69 -0.88 4.18 -13.72
N ASP A 70 -0.86 5.45 -14.09
CA ASP A 70 -2.06 6.31 -14.19
C ASP A 70 -3.14 5.81 -15.17
N ASP A 71 -2.73 5.12 -16.24
CA ASP A 71 -3.63 4.56 -17.26
C ASP A 71 -3.99 3.09 -17.01
N SER A 72 -3.51 2.49 -15.92
CA SER A 72 -3.81 1.11 -15.51
C SER A 72 -4.93 1.07 -14.48
N LYS A 73 -5.85 0.11 -14.64
CA LYS A 73 -6.85 -0.26 -13.62
C LYS A 73 -6.40 -1.40 -12.71
N GLU A 74 -5.24 -1.99 -13.01
CA GLU A 74 -4.62 -3.06 -12.23
C GLU A 74 -3.43 -2.51 -11.42
N ILE A 75 -3.19 -3.12 -10.26
CA ILE A 75 -1.96 -2.94 -9.49
C ILE A 75 -0.77 -3.46 -10.32
N ALA A 76 0.42 -2.93 -10.08
CA ALA A 76 1.62 -3.37 -10.77
C ALA A 76 1.87 -4.87 -10.57
N ARG A 77 2.07 -5.57 -11.69
CA ARG A 77 2.29 -7.02 -11.76
C ARG A 77 3.56 -7.35 -12.51
N SER A 78 4.35 -8.29 -12.01
CA SER A 78 5.60 -8.70 -12.65
C SER A 78 5.44 -9.24 -14.08
N ASP A 79 4.28 -9.77 -14.46
CA ASP A 79 3.99 -10.29 -15.81
C ASP A 79 3.43 -9.24 -16.79
N ARG A 80 3.28 -7.99 -16.36
CA ARG A 80 2.63 -6.89 -17.09
C ARG A 80 3.54 -5.65 -17.19
N GLY A 81 4.73 -5.83 -17.76
CA GLY A 81 5.66 -4.74 -18.04
C GLY A 81 5.52 -4.10 -19.43
N PRO A 82 6.39 -3.15 -19.80
CA PRO A 82 6.34 -2.42 -21.07
C PRO A 82 6.35 -3.30 -22.32
N SER A 83 6.97 -4.48 -22.27
CA SER A 83 7.05 -5.43 -23.37
C SER A 83 5.96 -6.51 -23.34
N SER A 84 5.08 -6.50 -22.33
CA SER A 84 4.05 -7.52 -22.18
C SER A 84 2.94 -7.34 -23.22
N PRO A 85 2.52 -8.41 -23.94
CA PRO A 85 1.41 -8.33 -24.89
C PRO A 85 0.06 -8.11 -24.21
N LEU A 86 0.01 -8.23 -22.89
CA LEU A 86 -1.18 -8.05 -22.07
C LEU A 86 -1.28 -6.62 -21.49
N GLY A 87 -0.40 -5.70 -21.91
CA GLY A 87 -0.36 -4.33 -21.43
C GLY A 87 0.62 -4.12 -20.27
N ASN A 88 0.85 -2.84 -19.96
CA ASN A 88 1.80 -2.41 -18.93
C ASN A 88 1.06 -1.89 -17.69
N THR A 89 1.43 -2.41 -16.53
CA THR A 89 0.91 -1.98 -15.21
C THR A 89 1.97 -1.27 -14.38
N TRP A 90 3.21 -1.21 -14.86
CA TRP A 90 4.32 -0.59 -14.13
C TRP A 90 4.26 0.93 -14.27
N PRO A 91 4.53 1.68 -13.20
CA PRO A 91 4.79 3.11 -13.31
C PRO A 91 6.02 3.33 -14.21
N ASN A 92 6.19 4.56 -14.69
CA ASN A 92 7.32 4.87 -15.57
C ASN A 92 8.68 4.72 -14.86
N THR A 93 8.70 5.00 -13.56
CA THR A 93 9.82 4.83 -12.64
C THR A 93 9.28 4.46 -11.26
N TRP A 94 10.12 3.87 -10.43
CA TRP A 94 9.81 3.51 -9.05
C TRP A 94 10.43 4.55 -8.10
N PRO A 95 9.62 5.32 -7.34
CA PRO A 95 10.12 6.42 -6.52
C PRO A 95 11.20 5.99 -5.52
N ASP A 96 11.04 4.85 -4.84
CA ASP A 96 12.00 4.30 -3.88
C ASP A 96 13.38 4.01 -4.49
N LYS A 97 13.45 3.79 -5.81
CA LYS A 97 14.70 3.40 -6.49
C LYS A 97 15.56 4.58 -6.92
N PHE A 98 15.11 5.82 -6.71
CA PHE A 98 15.96 7.00 -6.87
C PHE A 98 16.94 7.18 -5.72
N GLU A 99 16.60 6.69 -4.52
CA GLU A 99 17.48 6.76 -3.33
C GLU A 99 18.75 5.92 -3.53
N ASP A 100 18.67 4.87 -4.35
CA ASP A 100 19.80 4.02 -4.75
C ASP A 100 20.75 4.73 -5.76
N GLY A 101 20.51 6.00 -6.11
CA GLY A 101 21.37 6.81 -6.99
C GLY A 101 21.23 6.48 -8.48
N GLY A 102 20.16 5.80 -8.88
CA GLY A 102 19.92 5.32 -10.24
C GLY A 102 18.82 6.06 -11.02
N ASP A 103 18.34 5.40 -12.08
CA ASP A 103 17.28 5.85 -12.98
C ASP A 103 15.86 5.60 -12.47
N GLY A 104 15.69 5.35 -11.16
CA GLY A 104 14.42 4.89 -10.58
C GLY A 104 13.96 3.55 -11.16
N TRP A 105 14.88 2.77 -11.75
CA TRP A 105 14.61 1.51 -12.43
C TRP A 105 13.55 1.65 -13.54
N ALA A 106 13.69 2.69 -14.36
CA ALA A 106 12.81 2.96 -15.49
C ALA A 106 12.67 1.73 -16.40
N GLY A 107 11.42 1.32 -16.66
CA GLY A 107 11.11 0.17 -17.53
C GLY A 107 11.53 -1.20 -16.99
N SER A 108 12.01 -1.28 -15.74
CA SER A 108 12.39 -2.53 -15.07
C SER A 108 11.40 -2.88 -13.95
N TRP A 109 11.28 -4.16 -13.61
CA TRP A 109 10.48 -4.62 -12.49
C TRP A 109 11.17 -4.29 -11.15
N ASN A 110 10.42 -3.68 -10.23
CA ASN A 110 10.81 -3.52 -8.83
C ASN A 110 10.54 -4.83 -8.08
N GLY A 111 11.36 -5.86 -8.37
CA GLY A 111 11.21 -7.19 -7.76
C GLY A 111 11.68 -7.23 -6.32
N PHE A 112 11.02 -8.05 -5.50
CA PHE A 112 11.40 -8.29 -4.10
C PHE A 112 12.88 -8.70 -3.95
N PHE A 113 13.42 -9.40 -4.95
CA PHE A 113 14.80 -9.89 -4.96
C PHE A 113 15.78 -8.98 -5.74
N GLY A 114 15.32 -7.83 -6.23
CA GLY A 114 16.13 -6.86 -6.97
C GLY A 114 15.58 -6.53 -8.36
N ARG A 115 16.31 -5.65 -9.08
CA ARG A 115 15.94 -5.16 -10.41
C ARG A 115 15.79 -6.31 -11.40
N ASP A 116 14.63 -6.38 -12.04
CA ASP A 116 14.30 -7.41 -13.03
C ASP A 116 14.53 -8.86 -12.54
N GLN A 117 14.40 -9.08 -11.23
CA GLN A 117 14.41 -10.43 -10.66
C GLN A 117 12.98 -10.97 -10.56
N PHE A 118 12.69 -11.99 -11.37
CA PHE A 118 11.38 -12.62 -11.50
C PHE A 118 11.36 -14.01 -10.85
N ASN A 119 11.70 -14.07 -9.56
CA ASN A 119 11.81 -15.34 -8.85
C ASN A 119 10.45 -16.01 -8.62
N ALA A 120 9.41 -15.22 -8.35
CA ALA A 120 8.02 -15.67 -8.30
C ALA A 120 7.43 -15.69 -9.71
N ASP A 121 6.56 -16.66 -10.00
CA ASP A 121 5.84 -16.72 -11.28
C ASP A 121 4.91 -15.52 -11.45
N LEU A 122 4.42 -14.99 -10.32
CA LEU A 122 3.66 -13.75 -10.27
C LEU A 122 3.99 -13.01 -8.97
N GLU A 123 4.27 -11.72 -9.11
CA GLU A 123 4.47 -10.79 -8.01
C GLU A 123 3.62 -9.55 -8.23
N PHE A 124 2.92 -9.12 -7.20
CA PHE A 124 2.25 -7.82 -7.15
C PHE A 124 3.00 -6.90 -6.21
N TYR A 125 3.03 -5.61 -6.54
CA TYR A 125 3.64 -4.60 -5.69
C TYR A 125 2.83 -3.30 -5.71
N TYR A 126 2.59 -2.74 -4.52
CA TYR A 126 2.05 -1.40 -4.36
C TYR A 126 2.47 -0.82 -3.00
N LYS A 127 2.39 0.51 -2.91
CA LYS A 127 2.49 1.24 -1.64
C LYS A 127 1.19 1.97 -1.34
N ALA A 128 0.84 2.04 -0.06
CA ALA A 128 -0.29 2.82 0.42
C ALA A 128 0.07 3.55 1.72
N GLY A 129 -0.50 4.74 1.92
CA GLY A 129 -0.26 5.57 3.11
C GLY A 129 -1.53 6.21 3.65
N ASP A 130 -1.43 6.86 4.81
CA ASP A 130 -2.56 7.45 5.52
C ASP A 130 -2.61 8.99 5.50
N ASP A 131 -1.82 9.62 4.63
CA ASP A 131 -1.64 11.07 4.54
C ASP A 131 -2.96 11.85 4.37
N ASN A 132 -3.97 11.25 3.73
CA ASN A 132 -5.27 11.89 3.54
C ASN A 132 -6.12 11.95 4.82
N TYR A 133 -5.70 11.31 5.92
CA TYR A 133 -6.45 11.30 7.18
C TYR A 133 -6.31 12.61 7.96
N ASN A 134 -6.98 13.66 7.48
CA ASN A 134 -6.81 15.03 7.94
C ASN A 134 -7.62 15.44 9.20
N ARG A 135 -8.21 14.47 9.93
CA ARG A 135 -9.06 14.75 11.11
C ARG A 135 -8.37 15.61 12.15
N TYR A 136 -7.10 15.33 12.43
CA TYR A 136 -6.32 16.01 13.47
C TYR A 136 -5.40 17.10 12.90
N SER A 137 -4.93 16.97 11.65
CA SER A 137 -4.06 17.98 11.03
C SER A 137 -4.80 19.29 10.71
N ASN A 138 -6.09 19.22 10.33
CA ASN A 138 -6.93 20.39 10.05
C ASN A 138 -7.17 21.28 11.29
N SER A 139 -7.18 20.69 12.48
CA SER A 139 -7.34 21.43 13.75
C SER A 139 -5.99 21.81 14.40
N GLY A 140 -4.88 21.38 13.80
CA GLY A 140 -3.55 21.49 14.41
C GLY A 140 -3.36 20.63 15.66
N ALA A 141 -4.25 19.66 15.89
CA ALA A 141 -4.17 18.77 17.05
C ALA A 141 -3.01 17.78 16.95
N PHE A 142 -2.73 17.29 15.74
CA PHE A 142 -1.58 16.44 15.47
C PHE A 142 -1.21 16.47 13.99
N ARG A 143 0.09 16.53 13.71
CA ARG A 143 0.69 16.41 12.37
C ARG A 143 1.84 15.41 12.47
N PRO A 144 1.87 14.35 11.65
CA PRO A 144 2.88 13.30 11.77
C PRO A 144 4.25 13.70 11.22
N ASP A 145 4.31 14.71 10.36
CA ASP A 145 5.51 15.16 9.66
C ASP A 145 5.70 16.67 9.90
N ASP A 146 6.88 17.05 10.40
CA ASP A 146 7.27 18.44 10.65
C ASP A 146 7.87 19.13 9.41
N THR A 147 8.22 18.36 8.39
CA THR A 147 8.74 18.83 7.10
C THR A 147 7.62 19.01 6.06
N ASP A 148 6.57 18.19 6.14
CA ASP A 148 5.38 18.29 5.28
C ASP A 148 4.07 18.52 6.07
N PRO A 149 3.60 19.79 6.17
CA PRO A 149 2.36 20.11 6.87
C PRO A 149 1.09 19.65 6.14
N THR A 150 1.17 19.12 4.92
CA THR A 150 -0.01 18.65 4.17
C THR A 150 -0.43 17.24 4.57
N ARG A 151 0.47 16.48 5.21
CA ARG A 151 0.23 15.09 5.64
C ARG A 151 -0.63 15.03 6.90
N GLY A 152 -1.63 14.16 6.86
CA GLY A 152 -2.48 13.75 7.98
C GLY A 152 -2.16 12.34 8.46
N GLY A 153 -3.02 11.79 9.31
CA GLY A 153 -2.84 10.44 9.85
C GLY A 153 -1.65 10.32 10.80
N LEU A 154 -0.88 9.26 10.64
CA LEU A 154 0.30 8.87 11.39
C LEU A 154 1.58 8.92 10.54
N GLY A 155 1.51 9.25 9.25
CA GLY A 155 2.68 9.22 8.37
C GLY A 155 3.21 7.79 8.21
N ILE A 156 2.31 6.81 8.20
CA ILE A 156 2.68 5.40 8.03
C ILE A 156 2.59 5.05 6.55
N VAL A 157 3.67 4.45 6.04
CA VAL A 157 3.74 3.89 4.69
C VAL A 157 3.70 2.37 4.79
N MET A 158 2.83 1.76 3.99
CA MET A 158 2.70 0.31 3.86
C MET A 158 3.14 -0.13 2.47
N ASP A 159 4.19 -0.94 2.42
CA ASP A 159 4.65 -1.61 1.21
C ASP A 159 4.05 -3.02 1.19
N THR A 160 3.33 -3.36 0.12
CA THR A 160 2.69 -4.67 0.01
C THR A 160 3.23 -5.44 -1.18
N ARG A 161 3.57 -6.70 -0.93
CA ARG A 161 3.91 -7.67 -1.97
C ARG A 161 3.10 -8.95 -1.83
N ILE A 162 2.65 -9.47 -2.96
CA ILE A 162 1.97 -10.76 -3.05
C ILE A 162 2.75 -11.62 -4.03
N LEU A 163 3.29 -12.73 -3.55
CA LEU A 163 4.15 -13.63 -4.32
C LEU A 163 3.49 -15.01 -4.47
N ALA A 164 3.50 -15.53 -5.69
CA ALA A 164 2.98 -16.85 -6.02
C ALA A 164 3.94 -17.66 -6.90
N TRP A 165 3.96 -18.97 -6.70
CA TRP A 165 4.74 -19.92 -7.48
C TRP A 165 3.87 -21.09 -7.94
N SER A 166 4.26 -21.68 -9.07
CA SER A 166 3.69 -22.87 -9.69
C SER A 166 4.52 -24.14 -9.43
N GLN A 167 5.73 -24.01 -8.87
CA GLN A 167 6.58 -25.15 -8.55
C GLN A 167 5.91 -26.09 -7.53
N ILE A 168 6.05 -27.41 -7.73
CA ILE A 168 5.30 -28.45 -7.00
C ILE A 168 5.40 -28.30 -5.47
N LEU A 169 6.55 -27.86 -4.95
CA LEU A 169 6.78 -27.76 -3.51
C LEU A 169 5.97 -26.64 -2.82
N ILE A 170 5.59 -25.59 -3.54
CA ILE A 170 4.86 -24.42 -2.99
C ILE A 170 3.72 -23.94 -3.91
N ASN A 171 3.21 -24.82 -4.78
CA ASN A 171 2.15 -24.50 -5.75
C ASN A 171 0.76 -24.24 -5.14
N SER A 172 0.67 -24.26 -3.80
CA SER A 172 -0.57 -24.10 -3.02
C SER A 172 -0.43 -23.04 -1.92
N VAL A 173 0.51 -22.10 -2.07
CA VAL A 173 0.83 -21.07 -1.06
C VAL A 173 0.98 -19.71 -1.73
N HIS A 174 0.46 -18.68 -1.06
CA HIS A 174 0.77 -17.28 -1.33
C HIS A 174 1.56 -16.69 -0.17
N PHE A 175 2.53 -15.84 -0.50
CA PHE A 175 3.21 -15.02 0.49
C PHE A 175 2.69 -13.61 0.35
N ASN A 176 1.98 -13.14 1.37
CA ASN A 176 1.53 -11.77 1.51
C ASN A 176 2.45 -11.08 2.51
N ILE A 177 3.24 -10.15 2.01
CA ILE A 177 4.26 -9.43 2.77
C ILE A 177 3.77 -8.01 2.91
N PHE A 178 3.60 -7.56 4.14
CA PHE A 178 3.28 -6.18 4.48
C PHE A 178 4.45 -5.63 5.29
N GLU A 179 5.15 -4.65 4.73
CA GLU A 179 6.15 -3.88 5.45
C GLU A 179 5.54 -2.54 5.84
N ILE A 180 5.65 -2.19 7.12
CA ILE A 180 5.01 -1.00 7.68
C ILE A 180 6.10 -0.11 8.26
N THR A 181 6.23 1.08 7.68
CA THR A 181 7.30 2.03 7.97
C THR A 181 6.71 3.31 8.54
N ASN A 182 7.32 3.81 9.61
CA ASN A 182 7.09 5.17 10.08
C ASN A 182 7.91 6.13 9.23
N ASP A 183 7.21 6.88 8.39
CA ASP A 183 7.78 7.91 7.51
C ASP A 183 7.51 9.33 8.05
N GLY A 184 6.97 9.42 9.28
CA GLY A 184 6.78 10.67 10.00
C GLY A 184 8.02 11.10 10.79
N SER A 185 7.97 12.33 11.33
CA SER A 185 9.05 12.94 12.10
C SER A 185 9.10 12.51 13.57
N TYR A 186 8.10 11.77 14.04
CA TYR A 186 7.93 11.43 15.46
C TYR A 186 7.88 9.92 15.66
N ASP A 187 8.54 9.44 16.70
CA ASP A 187 8.46 8.05 17.13
C ASP A 187 7.13 7.74 17.81
N TYR A 188 6.62 6.52 17.59
CA TYR A 188 5.43 5.98 18.25
C TYR A 188 5.82 4.92 19.29
N PRO A 189 5.86 5.25 20.59
CA PRO A 189 6.32 4.31 21.63
C PRO A 189 5.44 3.07 21.81
N ARG A 190 4.18 3.13 21.33
CA ARG A 190 3.21 2.05 21.42
C ARG A 190 2.50 1.96 20.08
N MET A 191 2.47 0.79 19.46
CA MET A 191 1.61 0.56 18.29
C MET A 191 0.93 -0.79 18.39
N SER A 192 -0.29 -0.87 17.89
CA SER A 192 -1.01 -2.12 17.68
C SER A 192 -1.14 -2.35 16.19
N PHE A 193 -0.99 -3.61 15.78
CA PHE A 193 -1.20 -4.07 14.43
C PHE A 193 -2.23 -5.19 14.41
N GLY A 194 -3.04 -5.24 13.37
CA GLY A 194 -4.00 -6.31 13.13
C GLY A 194 -4.10 -6.61 11.65
N LEU A 195 -4.38 -7.86 11.33
CA LEU A 195 -4.63 -8.30 9.96
C LEU A 195 -6.05 -8.87 9.93
N TRP A 196 -6.91 -8.32 9.07
CA TRP A 196 -8.20 -8.91 8.75
C TRP A 196 -8.06 -9.74 7.48
N ILE A 197 -8.57 -10.97 7.52
CA ILE A 197 -8.54 -11.98 6.45
C ILE A 197 -9.96 -12.55 6.33
#